data_AF-A0A3S5BMQ5-F1
#
_entry.id   AF-A0A3S5BMQ5-F1
#
_cell.length_a   1.000
_cell.length_b   1.000
_cell.length_c   1.000
_cell.angle_alpha   90.00
_cell.angle_beta   90.00
_cell.angle_gamma   90.00
#
_symmetry.space_group_name_H-M   'P 1'
#
loop_
_entity.id
_entity.type
_entity.pdbx_description
1 polymer ?
#
loop_
_entity_poly.entity_id
_entity_poly.type
_entity_poly.pdbx_seq_one_letter_code
_entity_poly.pdbx_strand_id
1 'polypeptide(L)'
;MSIALEAASLAVVVASLAVLAIAAKGLHLWDLNAGAIIQRFMGLKQDTFRLHSTFGGVNDDFVASGSEDGFVHIWRIVSGSHPIRSSESHSGRGPVTCVTWNPCLPTMIASVNDDGELVIWAPHRYVPERMRGQSL
;
A
#
# COMPACT_ATOMS: atom_id res chain seq x y z
N MET A 1 3.63 26.30 11.88
CA MET A 1 3.14 26.05 10.52
C MET A 1 2.20 24.85 10.61
N SER A 2 0.92 25.11 10.85
CA SER A 2 -0.12 24.06 10.95
C SER A 2 -0.63 23.81 9.54
N ILE A 3 -0.20 22.71 8.93
CA ILE A 3 -0.76 22.30 7.63
C ILE A 3 -2.11 21.68 7.97
N ALA A 4 -3.19 22.36 7.59
CA ALA A 4 -4.54 21.90 7.78
C ALA A 4 -4.69 20.49 7.16
N LEU A 5 -4.87 19.52 8.05
CA LEU A 5 -4.81 18.08 7.82
C LEU A 5 -6.16 17.56 7.33
N GLU A 6 -6.89 18.31 6.51
CA GLU A 6 -8.31 18.01 6.27
C GLU A 6 -8.54 16.76 5.42
N ALA A 7 -7.52 16.19 4.77
CA ALA A 7 -7.69 14.94 4.02
C ALA A 7 -6.41 14.10 3.84
N ALA A 8 -5.45 14.20 4.76
CA ALA A 8 -4.33 13.25 4.77
C ALA A 8 -4.70 12.03 5.64
N SER A 9 -4.79 10.85 5.02
CA SER A 9 -4.79 9.57 5.74
C SER A 9 -3.38 9.30 6.32
N LEU A 10 -3.28 8.33 7.24
CA LEU A 10 -2.12 8.09 8.10
C LEU A 10 -0.76 8.20 7.39
N ALA A 11 0.17 8.89 8.05
CA ALA A 11 1.58 8.85 7.71
C ALA A 11 2.19 7.54 8.21
N VAL A 12 2.89 6.82 7.34
CA VAL A 12 3.82 5.76 7.76
C VAL A 12 5.24 6.29 7.57
N VAL A 13 6.11 6.02 8.54
CA VAL A 13 7.49 6.55 8.58
C VAL A 13 8.48 5.40 8.67
N VAL A 14 9.50 5.44 7.82
CA VAL A 14 10.68 4.58 7.89
C VAL A 14 11.92 5.45 7.72
N ALA A 15 12.87 5.34 8.66
CA ALA A 15 14.05 6.21 8.73
C ALA A 15 13.65 7.71 8.66
N SER A 16 14.10 8.44 7.63
CA SER A 16 13.75 9.84 7.38
C SER A 16 12.65 10.01 6.34
N LEU A 17 12.03 8.93 5.86
CA LEU A 17 11.01 8.95 4.83
C LEU A 17 9.61 8.79 5.43
N ALA A 18 8.66 9.58 4.94
CA ALA A 18 7.26 9.44 5.28
C ALA A 18 6.41 9.29 4.01
N VAL A 19 5.42 8.40 4.03
CA VAL A 19 4.39 8.31 2.99
C VAL A 19 3.08 8.83 3.55
N LEU A 20 2.48 9.78 2.83
CA LEU A 20 1.21 10.41 3.16
C LEU A 20 0.20 10.14 2.03
N ALA A 21 -0.93 9.54 2.37
CA ALA A 21 -2.07 9.40 1.46
C ALA A 21 -2.91 10.67 1.54
N ILE A 22 -2.98 11.44 0.46
CA ILE A 22 -3.75 12.67 0.40
C ILE A 22 -4.94 12.46 -0.53
N ALA A 23 -6.16 12.61 0.00
CA ALA A 23 -7.38 12.39 -0.77
C ALA A 23 -7.37 13.21 -2.07
N ALA A 24 -7.81 12.60 -3.17
CA ALA A 24 -7.76 13.12 -4.54
C ALA A 24 -6.36 13.53 -5.08
N LYS A 25 -5.28 13.42 -4.29
CA LYS A 25 -3.91 13.84 -4.69
C LYS A 25 -2.90 12.69 -4.70
N GLY A 26 -3.30 11.49 -4.29
CA GLY A 26 -2.49 10.28 -4.29
C GLY A 26 -1.51 10.20 -3.12
N LEU A 27 -0.52 9.32 -3.23
CA LEU A 27 0.50 9.11 -2.21
C LEU A 27 1.72 9.99 -2.46
N HIS A 28 2.14 10.71 -1.43
CA HIS A 28 3.31 11.58 -1.48
C HIS A 28 4.38 11.02 -0.56
N LEU A 29 5.60 10.89 -1.10
CA LEU A 29 6.79 10.53 -0.36
C LEU A 29 7.51 11.82 0.06
N TRP A 30 7.72 11.95 1.36
CA TRP A 30 8.40 13.06 1.99
C TRP A 30 9.74 12.63 2.54
N ASP A 31 10.74 13.49 2.37
CA ASP A 31 11.97 13.45 3.15
C ASP A 31 11.81 14.42 4.32
N LEU A 32 11.81 13.89 5.54
CA LEU A 32 11.63 14.63 6.78
C LEU A 32 12.86 15.48 7.14
N ASN A 33 14.06 15.08 6.69
CA ASN A 33 15.27 15.86 6.91
C ASN A 33 15.31 17.07 5.97
N ALA A 34 14.92 16.88 4.71
CA ALA A 34 14.82 17.96 3.74
C ALA A 34 13.57 18.82 3.94
N GLY A 35 12.56 18.30 4.65
CA GLY A 35 11.27 18.95 4.85
C GLY A 35 10.47 19.13 3.55
N ALA A 36 10.63 18.21 2.59
CA ALA A 36 10.10 18.36 1.24
C ALA A 36 9.51 17.05 0.67
N ILE A 37 8.56 17.20 -0.24
CA ILE A 37 8.08 16.12 -1.09
C ILE A 37 9.18 15.78 -2.09
N ILE A 38 9.63 14.53 -2.08
CA ILE A 38 10.64 14.04 -3.02
C ILE A 38 10.01 13.21 -4.15
N GLN A 39 8.83 12.64 -3.94
CA GLN A 39 8.13 11.87 -4.96
C GLN A 39 6.61 11.87 -4.78
N ARG A 40 5.88 11.79 -5.89
CA ARG A 40 4.44 11.55 -5.91
C ARG A 40 4.17 10.26 -6.66
N PHE A 41 3.45 9.34 -6.04
CA PHE A 41 3.04 8.09 -6.66
C PHE A 41 1.68 8.28 -7.35
N MET A 42 1.60 7.76 -8.58
CA MET A 42 0.46 7.88 -9.47
C MET A 42 -0.23 6.53 -9.62
N GLY A 43 -1.46 6.54 -10.14
CA GLY A 43 -2.25 5.33 -10.42
C GLY A 43 -3.15 4.87 -9.28
N LEU A 44 -2.98 5.40 -8.06
CA LEU A 44 -3.86 5.12 -6.94
C LEU A 44 -5.21 5.85 -7.10
N LYS A 45 -6.32 5.10 -7.05
CA LYS A 45 -7.66 5.66 -6.91
C LYS A 45 -8.04 5.79 -5.43
N GLN A 46 -8.25 7.02 -4.99
CA GLN A 46 -8.71 7.38 -3.64
C GLN A 46 -9.64 8.60 -3.72
N ASP A 47 -10.90 8.40 -3.37
CA ASP A 47 -11.97 9.39 -3.45
C ASP A 47 -12.64 9.55 -2.08
N THR A 48 -13.29 8.50 -1.58
CA THR A 48 -14.11 8.56 -0.35
C THR A 48 -13.44 7.92 0.87
N PHE A 49 -12.66 6.86 0.66
CA PHE A 49 -12.14 6.03 1.74
C PHE A 49 -10.77 6.49 2.21
N ARG A 50 -10.52 6.31 3.52
CA ARG A 50 -9.17 6.42 4.06
C ARG A 50 -8.44 5.12 3.77
N LEU A 51 -7.36 5.23 3.01
CA LEU A 51 -6.53 4.09 2.62
C LEU A 51 -5.26 4.10 3.48
N HIS A 52 -4.93 2.95 4.05
CA HIS A 52 -3.69 2.74 4.80
C HIS A 52 -2.62 2.15 3.88
N SER A 53 -1.52 2.89 3.74
CA SER A 53 -0.36 2.49 2.94
C SER A 53 0.78 2.09 3.86
N THR A 54 1.76 1.36 3.35
CA THR A 54 2.85 0.82 4.14
C THR A 54 4.17 0.82 3.36
N PHE A 55 5.29 0.91 4.07
CA PHE A 55 6.59 0.57 3.53
C PHE A 55 6.85 -0.93 3.71
N GLY A 56 7.71 -1.48 2.87
CA GLY A 56 8.18 -2.84 3.07
C GLY A 56 9.03 -3.37 1.93
N GLY A 57 9.04 -4.69 1.82
CA GLY A 57 9.99 -5.41 0.98
C GLY A 57 11.37 -5.44 1.63
N VAL A 58 12.37 -5.87 0.86
CA VAL A 58 13.75 -5.93 1.37
C VAL A 58 14.24 -4.48 1.56
N ASN A 59 14.71 -4.16 2.76
CA ASN A 59 15.18 -2.82 3.16
C ASN A 59 14.14 -1.68 3.07
N ASP A 60 12.84 -1.99 3.10
CA ASP A 60 11.78 -0.98 3.00
C ASP A 60 11.81 -0.15 1.69
N ASP A 61 12.41 -0.71 0.63
CA ASP A 61 12.56 -0.07 -0.69
C ASP A 61 11.23 0.08 -1.46
N PHE A 62 10.14 -0.46 -0.93
CA PHE A 62 8.84 -0.50 -1.58
C PHE A 62 7.77 0.19 -0.75
N VAL A 63 6.80 0.75 -1.46
CA VAL A 63 5.55 1.26 -0.89
C VAL A 63 4.42 0.41 -1.44
N ALA A 64 3.52 -0.03 -0.57
CA ALA A 64 2.27 -0.67 -0.97
C ALA A 64 1.07 0.12 -0.47
N SER A 65 -0.01 0.10 -1.26
CA SER A 65 -1.26 0.75 -0.92
C SER A 65 -2.43 0.01 -1.54
N GLY A 66 -3.54 -0.02 -0.82
CA GLY A 66 -4.83 -0.44 -1.35
C GLY A 66 -5.51 0.71 -2.07
N SER A 67 -6.42 0.40 -2.99
CA SER A 67 -7.14 1.39 -3.80
C SER A 67 -8.65 1.15 -3.80
N GLU A 68 -9.42 2.21 -4.05
CA GLU A 68 -10.88 2.14 -4.18
C GLU A 68 -11.38 1.48 -5.46
N ASP A 69 -10.49 1.15 -6.39
CA ASP A 69 -10.81 0.29 -7.54
C ASP A 69 -10.71 -1.21 -7.21
N GLY A 70 -10.38 -1.57 -5.97
CA GLY A 70 -10.20 -2.95 -5.53
C GLY A 70 -8.80 -3.52 -5.78
N PHE A 71 -7.84 -2.69 -6.19
CA PHE A 71 -6.47 -3.12 -6.43
C PHE A 71 -5.54 -2.87 -5.25
N VAL A 72 -4.51 -3.69 -5.15
CA VAL A 72 -3.29 -3.39 -4.40
C VAL A 72 -2.22 -2.94 -5.39
N HIS A 73 -1.67 -1.76 -5.15
CA HIS A 73 -0.57 -1.19 -5.92
C HIS A 73 0.73 -1.24 -5.13
N ILE A 74 1.82 -1.53 -5.83
CA ILE A 74 3.17 -1.57 -5.28
C ILE A 74 4.05 -0.68 -6.13
N TRP A 75 4.75 0.22 -5.47
CA TRP A 75 5.78 1.08 -6.06
C TRP A 75 7.13 0.71 -5.48
N ARG A 76 8.17 0.81 -6.30
CA ARG A 76 9.55 0.83 -5.82
C ARG A 76 10.00 2.27 -5.74
N ILE A 77 10.53 2.70 -4.59
CA ILE A 77 10.86 4.09 -4.32
C ILE A 77 11.75 4.67 -5.43
N VAL A 78 12.78 3.93 -5.83
CA VAL A 78 13.76 4.36 -6.85
C VAL A 78 13.29 4.24 -8.30
N SER A 79 12.16 3.58 -8.57
CA SER A 79 11.66 3.35 -9.94
C SER A 79 10.73 4.45 -10.45
N GLY A 80 10.51 5.50 -9.65
CA GLY A 80 9.71 6.65 -10.00
C GLY A 80 8.23 6.54 -9.59
N SER A 81 7.38 7.29 -10.29
CA SER A 81 6.02 7.58 -9.85
C SER A 81 4.97 6.49 -10.14
N HIS A 82 5.24 5.55 -11.06
CA HIS A 82 4.24 4.57 -11.49
C HIS A 82 4.39 3.25 -10.74
N PRO A 83 3.28 2.53 -10.48
CA PRO A 83 3.33 1.26 -9.79
C PRO A 83 4.10 0.25 -10.65
N ILE A 84 5.02 -0.47 -10.03
CA ILE A 84 5.71 -1.61 -10.66
C ILE A 84 4.80 -2.83 -10.71
N ARG A 85 3.74 -2.85 -9.88
CA ARG A 85 2.73 -3.89 -9.88
C ARG A 85 1.39 -3.35 -9.39
N SER A 86 0.33 -3.77 -10.05
CA SER A 86 -1.06 -3.60 -9.63
C SER A 86 -1.72 -4.96 -9.69
N SER A 87 -2.39 -5.40 -8.64
CA SER A 87 -3.05 -6.70 -8.60
C SER A 87 -4.45 -6.56 -8.03
N GLU A 88 -5.43 -7.15 -8.69
CA GLU A 88 -6.81 -7.17 -8.23
C GLU A 88 -6.90 -7.96 -6.92
N SER A 89 -7.46 -7.34 -5.89
CA SER A 89 -7.72 -7.95 -4.59
C SER A 89 -9.22 -8.17 -4.40
N HIS A 90 -9.59 -9.07 -3.48
CA HIS A 90 -10.99 -9.25 -3.07
C HIS A 90 -11.96 -9.48 -4.25
N SER A 91 -11.48 -10.06 -5.35
CA SER A 91 -12.25 -10.25 -6.60
C SER A 91 -12.90 -8.95 -7.13
N GLY A 92 -12.28 -7.79 -6.88
CA GLY A 92 -12.83 -6.48 -7.22
C GLY A 92 -14.05 -6.06 -6.39
N ARG A 93 -14.39 -6.78 -5.32
CA ARG A 93 -15.53 -6.51 -4.43
C ARG A 93 -15.16 -5.45 -3.39
N GLY A 94 -15.06 -4.21 -3.86
CA GLY A 94 -14.97 -3.04 -2.99
C GLY A 94 -13.55 -2.54 -2.71
N PRO A 95 -13.45 -1.42 -1.98
CA PRO A 95 -12.20 -0.70 -1.78
C PRO A 95 -11.25 -1.45 -0.85
N VAL A 96 -9.96 -1.48 -1.20
CA VAL A 96 -8.92 -2.03 -0.31
C VAL A 96 -8.53 -0.96 0.71
N THR A 97 -9.03 -1.08 1.93
CA THR A 97 -8.89 -0.04 2.97
C THR A 97 -7.53 -0.07 3.65
N CYS A 98 -6.89 -1.23 3.76
CA CYS A 98 -5.59 -1.35 4.41
C CYS A 98 -4.70 -2.41 3.78
N VAL A 99 -3.40 -2.10 3.70
CA VAL A 99 -2.34 -3.01 3.27
C VAL A 99 -1.20 -2.95 4.28
N THR A 100 -0.68 -4.12 4.66
CA THR A 100 0.48 -4.24 5.55
C THR A 100 1.49 -5.24 5.02
N TRP A 101 2.77 -4.88 5.10
CA TRP A 101 3.87 -5.76 4.74
C TRP A 101 4.24 -6.63 5.93
N ASN A 102 4.59 -7.90 5.69
CA ASN A 102 5.13 -8.73 6.76
C ASN A 102 6.56 -8.28 7.11
N PRO A 103 6.83 -7.87 8.36
CA PRO A 103 8.13 -7.36 8.77
C PRO A 103 9.23 -8.43 8.84
N CYS A 104 8.86 -9.71 8.97
CA CYS A 104 9.78 -10.84 9.04
C CYS A 104 9.97 -11.54 7.68
N LEU A 105 8.95 -11.49 6.82
CA LEU A 105 8.94 -12.11 5.50
C LEU A 105 8.69 -11.04 4.42
N PRO A 106 9.76 -10.39 3.91
CA PRO A 106 9.65 -9.29 2.95
C PRO A 106 8.95 -9.63 1.62
N THR A 107 8.66 -10.90 1.35
CA THR A 107 7.91 -11.32 0.16
C THR A 107 6.41 -11.44 0.40
N MET A 108 5.92 -11.13 1.61
CA MET A 108 4.54 -11.39 2.01
C MET A 108 3.82 -10.10 2.42
N ILE A 109 2.59 -9.94 1.94
CA ILE A 109 1.72 -8.78 2.18
C ILE A 109 0.34 -9.28 2.61
N ALA A 110 -0.37 -8.50 3.42
CA ALA A 110 -1.77 -8.70 3.72
C ALA A 110 -2.59 -7.47 3.31
N SER A 111 -3.78 -7.68 2.77
CA SER A 111 -4.72 -6.61 2.44
C SER A 111 -6.13 -6.93 2.92
N VAL A 112 -6.89 -5.89 3.28
CA VAL A 112 -8.30 -6.00 3.68
C VAL A 112 -9.17 -5.01 2.93
N ASN A 113 -10.45 -5.34 2.74
CA ASN A 113 -11.48 -4.44 2.25
C ASN A 113 -12.45 -4.01 3.36
N ASP A 114 -13.38 -3.13 3.04
CA ASP A 114 -14.43 -2.64 3.95
C ASP A 114 -15.44 -3.74 4.34
N ASP A 115 -15.60 -4.77 3.49
CA ASP A 115 -16.46 -5.93 3.75
C ASP A 115 -15.82 -6.95 4.73
N GLY A 116 -14.59 -6.70 5.19
CA GLY A 116 -13.88 -7.55 6.16
C GLY A 116 -13.21 -8.78 5.55
N GLU A 117 -13.09 -8.86 4.22
CA GLU A 117 -12.33 -9.89 3.55
C GLU A 117 -10.82 -9.63 3.69
N LEU A 118 -10.05 -10.68 3.98
CA LEU A 118 -8.59 -10.63 4.09
C LEU A 118 -7.95 -11.45 2.97
N VAL A 119 -6.96 -10.87 2.29
CA VAL A 119 -6.14 -11.58 1.29
C VAL A 119 -4.69 -11.56 1.73
N ILE A 120 -4.05 -12.74 1.70
CA ILE A 120 -2.61 -12.89 1.94
C ILE A 120 -1.91 -13.12 0.61
N TRP A 121 -0.95 -12.26 0.32
CA TRP A 121 -0.12 -12.30 -0.88
C TRP A 121 1.22 -12.93 -0.50
N ALA A 122 1.47 -14.14 -0.98
CA ALA A 122 2.72 -14.85 -0.72
C ALA A 122 3.23 -15.55 -1.98
N PRO A 123 4.55 -15.79 -2.10
CA PRO A 123 5.07 -16.68 -3.12
C PRO A 123 4.45 -18.07 -2.99
N HIS A 124 4.23 -18.77 -4.11
CA HIS A 124 3.55 -20.07 -4.17
C HIS A 124 4.13 -21.14 -3.20
N ARG A 125 5.42 -21.03 -2.88
CA ARG A 125 6.14 -21.89 -1.91
C ARG A 125 5.66 -21.75 -0.46
N TYR A 126 4.91 -20.71 -0.11
CA TYR A 126 4.42 -20.44 1.24
C TYR A 126 2.94 -20.79 1.46
N VAL A 127 2.25 -21.34 0.45
CA VAL A 127 0.89 -21.88 0.64
C VAL A 127 1.00 -23.10 1.57
N PRO A 128 0.45 -23.06 2.80
CA PRO A 128 0.44 -24.21 3.70
C PRO A 128 -0.21 -25.39 2.98
N GLU A 129 0.30 -26.60 3.13
CA GLU A 129 -0.20 -27.78 2.40
C GLU A 129 -1.73 -27.96 2.52
N ARG A 130 -2.31 -27.55 3.66
CA ARG A 130 -3.75 -27.55 3.92
C ARG A 130 -4.58 -26.71 2.94
N MET A 131 -4.01 -25.69 2.30
CA MET A 131 -4.70 -24.83 1.33
C MET A 131 -4.48 -25.24 -0.14
N ARG A 132 -3.63 -26.25 -0.42
CA ARG A 132 -3.38 -26.73 -1.78
C ARG A 132 -4.51 -27.58 -2.38
N GLY A 133 -5.51 -27.94 -1.60
CA GLY A 133 -6.60 -28.85 -1.99
C GLY A 133 -7.98 -28.22 -2.17
N GLN A 134 -8.12 -26.90 -2.04
CA GLN A 134 -9.39 -26.22 -2.33
C GLN A 134 -9.23 -25.43 -3.63
N SER A 135 -9.63 -26.07 -4.73
CA SER A 135 -9.89 -25.36 -5.98
C SER A 135 -11.07 -24.42 -5.76
N LEU A 136 -10.91 -23.15 -6.14
CA LEU A 136 -12.02 -22.32 -6.57
C LEU A 136 -12.66 -22.94 -7.82
#